data_AF-A0A164A2L6-F1
#
_entry.id   AF-A0A164A2L6-F1
#
_cell.length_a   1.000
_cell.length_b   1.000
_cell.length_c   1.000
_cell.angle_alpha   90.00
_cell.angle_beta   90.00
_cell.angle_gamma   90.00
#
_symmetry.space_group_name_H-M   'P 1'
#
loop_
_entity.id
_entity.type
_entity.pdbx_description
1 polymer ?
#
loop_
_entity_poly.entity_id
_entity_poly.type
_entity_poly.pdbx_seq_one_letter_code
_entity_poly.pdbx_strand_id
1 'polypeptide(L)'
;MTISQHHIAVQVENERLRKENELMRQIASTDGFYEYYFKQITKYPSRIDAFNHVNELYEKYFGSKRYKNYWSFKRTVNRKLSGV
;
A
#
# COMPACT_ATOMS: atom_id res chain seq x y z
N MET A 1 13.95 -24.67 21.30
CA MET A 1 13.57 -24.57 19.88
C MET A 1 14.40 -25.56 19.09
N THR A 2 13.76 -26.45 18.33
CA THR A 2 14.47 -27.40 17.45
C THR A 2 14.84 -26.71 16.14
N ILE A 3 15.91 -27.17 15.47
CA ILE A 3 16.41 -26.60 14.20
C ILE A 3 15.29 -26.46 13.14
N SER A 4 14.30 -27.37 13.16
CA SER A 4 13.12 -27.34 12.30
C SER A 4 12.19 -26.14 12.56
N GLN A 5 11.88 -25.81 13.82
CA GLN A 5 11.03 -24.67 14.17
C GLN A 5 11.67 -23.34 13.77
N HIS A 6 12.99 -23.22 13.95
CA HIS A 6 13.73 -22.04 13.52
C HIS A 6 13.72 -21.87 12.00
N HIS A 7 13.92 -22.95 11.24
CA HIS A 7 13.87 -22.89 9.77
C HIS A 7 12.49 -22.44 9.26
N ILE A 8 11.41 -22.96 9.84
CA ILE A 8 10.03 -22.55 9.50
C ILE A 8 9.82 -21.06 9.77
N ALA A 9 10.23 -20.57 10.95
CA ALA A 9 10.11 -19.16 11.30
C ALA A 9 10.87 -18.25 10.32
N VAL A 10 12.09 -18.66 9.92
CA VAL A 10 12.90 -17.94 8.93
C VAL A 10 12.25 -17.91 7.55
N GLN A 11 11.62 -19.01 7.11
CA GLN A 11 10.92 -19.05 5.83
C GLN A 11 9.68 -18.14 5.83
N VAL A 12 8.89 -18.17 6.91
CA VAL A 12 7.72 -17.29 7.08
C VAL A 12 8.13 -15.83 7.05
N GLU A 13 9.20 -15.47 7.75
CA GLU A 13 9.69 -14.09 7.78
C GLU A 13 10.23 -13.65 6.41
N ASN A 14 10.96 -14.53 5.70
CA ASN A 14 11.41 -14.25 4.34
C ASN A 14 10.23 -14.01 3.39
N GLU A 15 9.18 -14.82 3.46
CA GLU A 15 7.99 -14.64 2.64
C GLU A 15 7.28 -13.31 2.97
N ARG A 16 7.18 -12.97 4.26
CA ARG A 16 6.61 -11.70 4.73
C ARG A 16 7.39 -10.51 4.17
N LEU A 17 8.72 -10.54 4.26
CA LEU A 17 9.60 -9.48 3.76
C LEU A 17 9.56 -9.36 2.23
N ARG A 18 9.40 -10.48 1.52
CA ARG A 18 9.20 -10.46 0.05
C ARG A 18 7.90 -9.76 -0.32
N LYS A 19 6.78 -10.13 0.31
CA LYS A 19 5.47 -9.48 0.09
C LYS A 19 5.52 -7.99 0.43
N GLU A 20 6.20 -7.63 1.52
CA GLU A 20 6.40 -6.23 1.92
C GLU A 20 7.22 -5.45 0.88
N ASN A 21 8.30 -6.02 0.34
CA ASN A 21 9.08 -5.41 -0.74
C ASN A 21 8.29 -5.26 -2.05
N GLU A 22 7.50 -6.27 -2.43
CA GLU A 22 6.64 -6.19 -3.61
C GLU A 22 5.62 -5.08 -3.48
N LEU A 23 4.96 -4.99 -2.32
CA LEU A 23 4.00 -3.93 -2.03
C LEU A 23 4.68 -2.55 -2.07
N MET A 24 5.84 -2.41 -1.44
CA MET A 24 6.62 -1.17 -1.46
C MET A 24 6.92 -0.75 -2.90
N ARG A 25 7.43 -1.68 -3.73
CA ARG A 25 7.70 -1.41 -5.15
C ARG A 25 6.43 -1.03 -5.92
N GLN A 26 5.30 -1.67 -5.64
CA GLN A 26 4.02 -1.36 -6.28
C GLN A 26 3.61 0.09 -5.98
N ILE A 27 3.51 0.45 -4.70
CA ILE A 27 2.96 1.75 -4.29
C ILE A 27 3.95 2.92 -4.44
N ALA A 28 5.22 2.64 -4.77
CA ALA A 28 6.22 3.65 -5.13
C ALA A 28 5.77 4.46 -6.37
N SER A 29 5.11 3.82 -7.33
CA SER A 29 4.57 4.47 -8.53
C SER A 29 3.19 5.07 -8.29
N THR A 30 2.81 6.09 -9.06
CA THR A 30 1.47 6.70 -8.98
C THR A 30 0.39 5.69 -9.34
N ASP A 31 0.65 4.90 -10.38
CA ASP A 31 -0.30 3.94 -10.92
C ASP A 31 -0.48 2.75 -9.99
N GLY A 32 0.62 2.20 -9.47
CA GLY A 32 0.55 1.12 -8.48
C GLY A 32 -0.05 1.57 -7.14
N PHE A 33 0.13 2.84 -6.73
CA PHE A 33 -0.61 3.40 -5.58
C PHE A 33 -2.12 3.38 -5.84
N TYR A 34 -2.56 3.78 -7.04
CA TYR A 34 -3.99 3.76 -7.41
C TYR A 34 -4.55 2.36 -7.46
N GLU A 35 -3.87 1.43 -8.14
CA GLU A 35 -4.27 0.03 -8.20
C GLU A 35 -4.41 -0.57 -6.81
N TYR A 36 -3.43 -0.33 -5.94
CA TYR A 36 -3.48 -0.84 -4.57
C TYR A 36 -4.64 -0.20 -3.79
N TYR A 37 -4.82 1.11 -3.85
CA TYR A 37 -5.99 1.77 -3.26
C TYR A 37 -7.31 1.16 -3.74
N PHE A 38 -7.52 1.01 -5.05
CA PHE A 38 -8.75 0.44 -5.60
C PHE A 38 -8.98 -1.01 -5.16
N LYS A 39 -7.93 -1.80 -4.97
CA LYS A 39 -8.01 -3.15 -4.38
C LYS A 39 -8.39 -3.15 -2.89
N GLN A 40 -8.09 -2.07 -2.16
CA GLN A 40 -8.39 -1.95 -0.74
C GLN A 40 -9.77 -1.35 -0.47
N ILE A 41 -10.38 -0.59 -1.39
CA ILE A 41 -11.65 0.14 -1.09
C ILE A 41 -12.78 -0.76 -0.57
N THR A 42 -12.82 -2.03 -0.98
CA THR A 42 -13.86 -2.99 -0.58
C THR A 42 -13.61 -3.61 0.80
N LYS A 43 -12.41 -3.42 1.36
CA LYS A 43 -12.00 -3.98 2.65
C LYS A 43 -12.13 -3.01 3.82
N TYR A 44 -12.45 -1.75 3.54
CA TYR A 44 -12.59 -0.70 4.56
C TYR A 44 -14.01 -0.10 4.54
N PRO A 45 -14.50 0.40 5.68
CA PRO A 45 -15.85 0.97 5.78
C PRO A 45 -16.08 2.18 4.87
N SER A 46 -15.02 2.94 4.58
CA SER A 46 -15.10 4.09 3.71
C SER A 46 -13.90 4.20 2.76
N ARG A 47 -14.10 4.94 1.66
CA ARG A 47 -13.04 5.31 0.72
C ARG A 47 -11.93 6.12 1.39
N ILE A 48 -12.27 6.93 2.41
CA ILE A 48 -11.30 7.73 3.16
C ILE A 48 -10.41 6.81 3.99
N ASP A 49 -10.99 5.79 4.65
CA ASP A 49 -10.24 4.84 5.46
C ASP A 49 -9.29 3.99 4.60
N ALA A 50 -9.77 3.51 3.45
CA ALA A 50 -8.93 2.82 2.48
C ALA A 50 -7.77 3.72 2.00
N PHE A 51 -8.04 4.99 1.71
CA PHE A 51 -7.00 5.95 1.33
C PHE A 51 -5.99 6.18 2.46
N ASN A 52 -6.46 6.42 3.69
CA ASN A 52 -5.60 6.68 4.84
C ASN A 52 -4.66 5.49 5.05
N HIS A 53 -5.19 4.27 5.02
CA HIS A 53 -4.39 3.05 5.14
C HIS A 53 -3.28 2.98 4.08
N VAL A 54 -3.58 3.21 2.80
CA VAL A 54 -2.57 3.16 1.74
C VAL A 54 -1.56 4.30 1.85
N ASN A 55 -2.00 5.50 2.25
CA ASN A 55 -1.13 6.66 2.40
C ASN A 55 -0.21 6.55 3.63
N GLU A 56 -0.68 5.90 4.70
CA GLU A 56 0.11 5.53 5.88
C GLU A 56 1.13 4.43 5.56
N LEU A 57 0.75 3.41 4.78
CA LEU A 57 1.69 2.42 4.27
C LEU A 57 2.80 3.07 3.42
N TYR A 58 2.43 4.03 2.57
CA TYR A 58 3.39 4.79 1.80
C TYR A 58 4.33 5.60 2.71
N GLU A 59 3.78 6.31 3.71
CA GLU A 59 4.59 7.05 4.68
C GLU A 59 5.54 6.14 5.46
N LYS A 60 5.08 4.96 5.87
CA LYS A 60 5.91 3.93 6.53
C LYS A 60 7.13 3.54 5.67
N TYR A 61 6.95 3.40 4.35
CA TYR A 61 8.04 2.95 3.46
C TYR A 61 8.94 4.07 2.95
N PHE A 62 8.41 5.27 2.75
CA PHE A 62 9.12 6.37 2.07
C PHE A 62 9.37 7.58 2.98
N GLY A 63 8.96 7.53 4.24
CA GLY A 63 9.18 8.59 5.23
C GLY A 63 8.36 9.86 5.03
N SER A 64 7.41 9.86 4.07
CA SER A 64 6.53 11.01 3.83
C SER A 64 5.21 10.57 3.20
N LYS A 65 4.13 11.31 3.48
CA LYS A 65 2.81 11.04 2.88
C LYS A 65 2.85 11.36 1.39
N ARG A 66 2.33 10.44 0.55
CA ARG A 66 2.20 10.67 -0.90
C ARG A 66 1.25 11.82 -1.21
N TYR A 67 0.14 11.87 -0.47
CA TYR A 67 -0.87 12.92 -0.60
C TYR A 67 -1.14 13.55 0.75
N LYS A 68 -1.37 14.87 0.76
CA LYS A 68 -1.74 15.62 1.96
C LYS A 68 -3.00 15.07 2.65
N ASN A 69 -4.01 14.72 1.86
CA ASN A 69 -5.29 14.19 2.33
C ASN A 69 -6.08 13.55 1.17
N TYR A 70 -7.19 12.89 1.52
CA TYR A 70 -8.08 12.22 0.57
C TYR A 70 -8.60 13.16 -0.54
N TRP A 71 -8.89 14.42 -0.23
CA TRP A 71 -9.39 15.38 -1.23
C TRP A 71 -8.36 15.70 -2.30
N SER A 72 -7.08 15.83 -1.90
CA SER A 72 -5.96 16.05 -2.82
C SER A 72 -5.75 14.84 -3.72
N PHE A 73 -5.84 13.63 -3.15
CA PHE A 73 -5.83 12.38 -3.89
C PHE A 73 -7.00 12.29 -4.89
N LYS A 74 -8.23 12.50 -4.43
CA LYS A 74 -9.45 12.43 -5.24
C LYS A 74 -9.40 13.37 -6.45
N ARG A 75 -8.88 14.60 -6.28
CA ARG A 75 -8.69 15.54 -7.40
C ARG A 75 -7.70 15.04 -8.44
N THR A 76 -6.67 14.30 -8.02
CA THR A 76 -5.66 13.74 -8.93
C THR A 76 -6.23 12.53 -9.68
N VAL A 77 -6.94 11.65 -8.97
CA VAL A 77 -7.65 10.50 -9.56
C VAL A 77 -8.70 10.96 -10.56
N ASN A 78 -9.54 11.94 -10.19
CA ASN A 78 -10.56 12.46 -11.09
C ASN A 78 -9.94 13.00 -12.38
N ARG A 79 -8.86 13.80 -12.29
CA ARG A 79 -8.14 14.28 -13.48
C ARG A 79 -7.65 13.13 -14.36
N LYS A 80 -7.05 12.10 -13.77
CA LYS A 80 -6.59 10.91 -14.50
C LYS A 80 -7.74 10.17 -15.20
N LEU A 81 -8.89 10.06 -14.56
CA LEU A 81 -10.06 9.36 -15.10
C LEU A 81 -10.83 10.20 -16.13
N SER A 82 -10.77 11.52 -16.05
CA SER A 82 -11.46 12.42 -16.98
C SER A 82 -10.78 12.52 -18.35
N GLY A 83 -9.56 12.02 -18.51
CA GLY A 83 -8.86 11.97 -19.81
C GLY A 83 -8.60 13.33 -20.46
N VAL A 84 -8.68 14.42 -19.69
CA VAL A 84 -8.37 15.79 -20.13
C VAL A 84 -6.90 16.09 -19.90
#